data_AF-A0A914YY70-F1
#
_entry.id   AF-A0A914YY70-F1
#
_cell.length_a   1.000
_cell.length_b   1.000
_cell.length_c   1.000
_cell.angle_alpha   90.00
_cell.angle_beta   90.00
_cell.angle_gamma   90.00
#
_symmetry.space_group_name_H-M   'P 1'
#
loop_
_entity.id
_entity.type
_entity.pdbx_description
1 polymer ?
#
loop_
_entity_poly.entity_id
_entity_poly.type
_entity_poly.pdbx_seq_one_letter_code
_entity_poly.pdbx_strand_id
1 'polypeptide(L)'
;MDPASIAALESIYDHVDDIDIFPGLLSERPMGGALMPPTMACIIAEQFSRLKKCDRFYYENDLAETKFSLEQLSEIKKIKLGSILCQNSAALTKIQPDVFSMPNELINAQVPCKDFPRMKFEKWADREICFIGNEQLQRGHTTRKSPCVSCTCTNDGPKCKTMLVGNCESLIKQFLFTDIIQDMACIVQCSKLIRERAGRL
;
A
#
# COMPACT_ATOMS: atom_id res chain seq x y z
N MET A 1 -33.71 -2.32 -18.88
CA MET A 1 -34.70 -1.22 -18.79
C MET A 1 -36.07 -1.79 -18.42
N ASP A 2 -36.93 -1.06 -17.72
CA ASP A 2 -38.34 -1.44 -17.54
C ASP A 2 -39.20 -0.93 -18.72
N PRO A 3 -40.39 -1.50 -18.97
CA PRO A 3 -41.21 -1.11 -20.12
C PRO A 3 -41.64 0.36 -20.14
N ALA A 4 -41.84 0.99 -18.97
CA ALA A 4 -42.25 2.39 -18.91
C ALA A 4 -41.10 3.32 -19.33
N SER A 5 -39.88 3.01 -18.90
CA SER A 5 -38.67 3.72 -19.35
C SER A 5 -38.44 3.59 -20.86
N ILE A 6 -38.69 2.40 -21.45
CA ILE A 6 -38.58 2.20 -22.90
C ILE A 6 -39.58 3.10 -23.64
N ALA A 7 -40.87 3.05 -23.26
CA ALA A 7 -41.91 3.85 -23.90
C ALA A 7 -41.66 5.36 -23.76
N ALA A 8 -41.10 5.80 -22.62
CA ALA A 8 -40.73 7.20 -22.43
C ALA A 8 -39.62 7.64 -23.38
N LEU A 9 -38.56 6.83 -23.55
CA LEU A 9 -37.47 7.14 -24.48
C LEU A 9 -37.93 7.11 -25.94
N GLU A 10 -38.73 6.13 -26.34
CA GLU A 10 -39.32 6.05 -27.69
C GLU A 10 -40.22 7.24 -28.03
N SER A 11 -40.82 7.90 -27.02
CA SER A 11 -41.67 9.07 -27.25
C SER A 11 -40.90 10.37 -27.52
N ILE A 12 -39.59 10.38 -27.26
CA ILE A 12 -38.73 11.57 -27.34
C ILE A 12 -37.67 11.41 -28.42
N TYR A 13 -37.07 10.23 -28.55
CA TYR A 13 -35.98 9.94 -29.48
C TYR A 13 -36.47 9.12 -30.68
N ASP A 14 -36.13 9.56 -31.88
CA ASP A 14 -36.51 8.88 -33.14
C ASP A 14 -35.80 7.53 -33.30
N HIS A 15 -34.54 7.43 -32.83
CA HIS A 15 -33.74 6.22 -32.88
C HIS A 15 -32.97 5.98 -31.57
N VAL A 16 -32.63 4.72 -31.27
CA VAL A 16 -31.90 4.35 -30.04
C VAL A 16 -30.52 5.00 -29.96
N ASP A 17 -29.88 5.23 -31.11
CA ASP A 17 -28.55 5.87 -31.20
C ASP A 17 -28.58 7.37 -30.89
N ASP A 18 -29.77 7.99 -30.89
CA ASP A 18 -29.95 9.41 -30.56
C ASP A 18 -30.11 9.63 -29.04
N ILE A 19 -30.25 8.56 -28.25
CA ILE A 19 -30.45 8.65 -26.81
C ILE A 19 -29.19 9.20 -26.15
N ASP A 20 -29.34 10.34 -25.47
CA ASP A 20 -28.26 10.92 -24.69
C ASP A 20 -27.79 9.95 -23.59
N ILE A 21 -26.49 9.97 -23.31
CA ILE A 21 -25.88 9.02 -22.37
C ILE A 21 -26.54 9.08 -20.99
N PHE A 22 -26.88 10.26 -20.47
CA PHE A 22 -27.42 10.39 -19.12
C PHE A 22 -28.80 9.72 -18.94
N PRO A 23 -29.83 10.04 -19.74
CA PRO A 23 -31.10 9.31 -19.65
C PRO A 23 -30.95 7.82 -20.00
N GLY A 24 -30.12 7.46 -20.99
CA GLY A 24 -29.83 6.05 -21.30
C GLY A 24 -29.27 5.29 -20.10
N LEU A 25 -28.28 5.86 -19.40
CA LEU A 25 -27.69 5.27 -18.19
C LEU A 25 -28.72 5.13 -17.07
N LEU A 26 -29.53 6.16 -16.79
CA LEU A 26 -30.51 6.11 -15.70
C LEU A 26 -31.66 5.14 -15.94
N SER A 27 -31.99 4.88 -17.20
CA SER A 27 -33.06 3.95 -17.58
C SER A 27 -32.63 2.48 -17.56
N GLU A 28 -31.34 2.18 -17.52
CA GLU A 28 -30.87 0.81 -17.34
C GLU A 28 -31.21 0.24 -15.96
N ARG A 29 -31.37 -1.09 -15.87
CA ARG A 29 -31.60 -1.74 -14.57
C ARG A 29 -30.25 -1.87 -13.84
N PRO A 30 -30.19 -1.58 -12.52
CA PRO A 30 -29.00 -1.84 -11.72
C PRO A 30 -28.58 -3.31 -11.77
N MET A 31 -27.27 -3.57 -11.66
CA MET A 31 -26.76 -4.93 -11.49
C MET A 31 -27.13 -5.47 -10.11
N GLY A 32 -27.25 -6.80 -9.98
CA GLY A 32 -27.57 -7.44 -8.71
C GLY A 32 -26.58 -7.06 -7.61
N GLY A 33 -27.08 -6.47 -6.51
CA GLY A 33 -26.26 -6.01 -5.39
C GLY A 33 -25.50 -4.70 -5.61
N ALA A 34 -25.66 -4.05 -6.76
CA ALA A 34 -25.07 -2.75 -7.06
C ALA A 34 -26.15 -1.67 -7.18
N LEU A 35 -25.77 -0.42 -6.91
CA LEU A 35 -26.63 0.74 -7.13
C LEU A 35 -26.62 1.23 -8.58
N MET A 36 -25.67 0.73 -9.39
CA MET A 36 -25.39 1.24 -10.71
C MET A 36 -25.70 0.20 -11.81
N PRO A 37 -26.15 0.67 -12.99
CA PRO A 37 -26.38 -0.18 -14.15
C PRO A 37 -25.09 -0.59 -14.87
N PRO A 38 -25.13 -1.63 -15.74
CA PRO A 38 -23.95 -2.17 -16.42
C PRO A 38 -23.15 -1.14 -17.22
N THR A 39 -23.80 -0.28 -18.01
CA THR A 39 -23.09 0.69 -18.84
C THR A 39 -22.40 1.75 -17.98
N MET A 40 -23.09 2.24 -16.94
CA MET A 40 -22.50 3.19 -15.98
C MET A 40 -21.33 2.55 -15.22
N ALA A 41 -21.44 1.27 -14.86
CA ALA A 41 -20.37 0.52 -14.22
C ALA A 41 -19.13 0.40 -15.10
N CYS A 42 -19.30 0.12 -16.39
CA CYS A 42 -18.21 0.05 -17.34
C CYS A 42 -17.46 1.39 -17.43
N ILE A 43 -18.19 2.48 -17.65
CA ILE A 43 -17.62 3.83 -17.80
C ILE A 43 -16.87 4.24 -16.53
N ILE A 44 -17.51 4.08 -15.36
CA ILE A 44 -16.92 4.45 -14.08
C ILE A 44 -15.71 3.57 -13.76
N ALA A 45 -15.80 2.25 -13.94
CA ALA A 45 -14.68 1.35 -13.69
C ALA A 45 -13.47 1.67 -14.55
N GLU A 46 -13.68 1.98 -15.83
CA GLU A 46 -12.61 2.38 -16.74
C GLU A 46 -11.96 3.70 -16.29
N GLN A 47 -12.78 4.69 -15.91
CA GLN A 47 -12.27 5.97 -15.44
C GLN A 47 -11.48 5.83 -14.13
N PHE A 48 -12.00 5.08 -13.14
CA PHE A 48 -11.30 4.85 -11.87
C PHE A 48 -10.05 3.99 -12.05
N SER A 49 -10.06 3.01 -12.95
CA SER A 49 -8.89 2.21 -13.33
C SER A 49 -7.77 3.10 -13.87
N ARG A 50 -8.09 4.03 -14.79
CA ARG A 50 -7.13 5.00 -15.33
C ARG A 50 -6.62 5.95 -14.26
N LEU A 51 -7.49 6.51 -13.42
CA LEU A 51 -7.09 7.39 -12.32
C LEU A 51 -6.10 6.69 -11.38
N LYS A 52 -6.36 5.43 -11.02
CA LYS A 52 -5.46 4.65 -10.16
C LYS A 52 -4.13 4.32 -10.85
N LYS A 53 -4.16 3.79 -12.08
CA LYS A 53 -2.96 3.28 -12.77
C LYS A 53 -2.07 4.37 -13.35
N CYS A 54 -2.65 5.50 -13.76
CA CYS A 54 -1.93 6.59 -14.42
C CYS A 54 -1.50 7.69 -13.45
N ASP A 55 -1.85 7.59 -12.16
CA ASP A 55 -1.36 8.50 -11.14
C ASP A 55 -0.03 7.98 -10.55
N ARG A 56 1.05 8.71 -10.84
CA ARG A 56 2.39 8.44 -10.30
C ARG A 56 2.42 8.48 -8.76
N PHE A 57 1.54 9.26 -8.14
CA PHE A 57 1.44 9.46 -6.71
C PHE A 57 0.32 8.65 -6.07
N TYR A 58 -0.30 7.72 -6.80
CA TYR A 58 -1.27 6.81 -6.20
C TYR A 58 -0.63 6.08 -5.00
N TYR A 59 -1.26 6.18 -3.83
CA TYR A 59 -0.62 5.92 -2.53
C TYR A 59 -0.13 4.46 -2.33
N GLU A 60 -0.61 3.50 -3.12
CA GLU A 60 -0.14 2.10 -3.05
C GLU A 60 0.98 1.78 -4.04
N ASN A 61 1.41 2.74 -4.86
CA ASN A 61 2.49 2.52 -5.81
C ASN A 61 3.81 2.22 -5.09
N ASP A 62 4.58 1.26 -5.60
CA ASP A 62 5.92 0.89 -5.10
C ASP A 62 7.03 1.53 -5.94
N LEU A 63 6.86 2.80 -6.31
CA LEU A 63 7.87 3.58 -7.03
C LEU A 63 8.84 4.20 -6.03
N ALA A 64 10.15 3.98 -6.20
CA ALA A 64 11.17 4.35 -5.21
C ALA A 64 11.11 5.82 -4.76
N GLU A 65 10.74 6.73 -5.67
CA GLU A 65 10.72 8.18 -5.44
C GLU A 65 9.39 8.72 -4.88
N THR A 66 8.30 7.95 -4.96
CA THR A 66 6.95 8.43 -4.57
C THR A 66 6.20 7.50 -3.62
N LYS A 67 6.75 6.33 -3.31
CA LYS A 67 6.11 5.38 -2.42
C LYS A 67 6.13 5.82 -0.96
N PHE A 68 5.09 5.46 -0.25
CA PHE A 68 5.12 5.41 1.21
C PHE A 68 5.96 4.22 1.69
N SER A 69 6.51 4.33 2.90
CA SER A 69 7.05 3.16 3.59
C SER A 69 5.93 2.16 3.92
N LEU A 70 6.28 0.88 4.12
CA LEU A 70 5.27 -0.13 4.50
C LEU A 70 4.56 0.23 5.82
N GLU A 71 5.27 0.87 6.75
CA GLU A 71 4.70 1.31 8.02
C GLU A 71 3.70 2.47 7.82
N GLN A 72 4.04 3.43 6.97
CA GLN A 72 3.15 4.54 6.58
C GLN A 72 1.91 4.01 5.85
N LEU A 73 2.09 3.10 4.88
CA LEU A 73 0.98 2.51 4.14
C LEU A 73 0.03 1.71 5.03
N SER A 74 0.56 1.00 6.03
CA SER A 74 -0.24 0.31 7.06
C SER A 74 -1.08 1.29 7.87
N GLU A 75 -0.51 2.44 8.24
CA GLU A 75 -1.24 3.50 8.94
C GLU A 75 -2.34 4.10 8.08
N ILE A 76 -2.11 4.33 6.78
CA ILE A 76 -3.15 4.80 5.84
C ILE A 76 -4.29 3.76 5.72
N LYS A 77 -3.97 2.48 5.46
CA LYS A 77 -4.96 1.42 5.20
C LYS A 77 -5.85 1.09 6.40
N LYS A 78 -5.37 1.36 7.61
CA LYS A 78 -6.11 1.13 8.85
C LYS A 78 -7.25 2.16 9.05
N ILE A 79 -7.16 3.34 8.45
CA ILE A 79 -8.13 4.43 8.67
C ILE A 79 -9.42 4.17 7.90
N LYS A 80 -10.55 4.39 8.58
CA LYS A 80 -11.90 4.35 8.00
C LYS A 80 -12.46 5.77 7.89
N LEU A 81 -13.46 6.00 7.03
CA LEU A 81 -14.15 7.29 6.98
C LEU A 81 -14.81 7.64 8.33
N GLY A 82 -15.32 6.65 9.07
CA GLY A 82 -15.78 6.84 10.46
C GLY A 82 -14.68 7.34 11.40
N SER A 83 -13.42 6.89 11.24
CA SER A 83 -12.29 7.43 12.01
C SER A 83 -12.08 8.92 11.74
N ILE A 84 -12.23 9.35 10.48
CA ILE A 84 -12.06 10.76 10.08
C ILE A 84 -13.18 11.61 10.69
N LEU A 85 -14.43 11.16 10.57
CA LEU A 85 -15.58 11.88 11.12
C LEU A 85 -15.48 12.02 12.64
N CYS A 86 -15.14 10.95 13.35
CA CYS A 86 -14.97 10.95 14.81
C CYS A 86 -13.85 11.87 15.30
N GLN A 87 -12.80 12.07 14.51
CA GLN A 87 -11.68 12.94 14.89
C GLN A 87 -11.96 14.42 14.63
N ASN A 88 -12.90 14.74 13.72
CA ASN A 88 -13.15 16.10 13.27
C ASN A 88 -14.52 16.67 13.70
N SER A 89 -15.33 15.89 14.44
CA SER A 89 -16.62 16.34 14.96
C SER A 89 -16.75 16.04 16.45
N ALA A 90 -16.69 17.09 17.28
CA ALA A 90 -16.84 16.96 18.73
C ALA A 90 -18.23 16.51 19.17
N ALA A 91 -19.27 16.80 18.36
CA ALA A 91 -20.64 16.37 18.64
C ALA A 91 -20.86 14.88 18.33
N LEU A 92 -20.03 14.28 17.48
CA LEU A 92 -20.15 12.87 17.09
C LEU A 92 -19.47 11.98 18.15
N THR A 93 -20.28 11.24 18.92
CA THR A 93 -19.78 10.35 19.98
C THR A 93 -19.78 8.88 19.59
N LYS A 94 -20.67 8.47 18.67
CA LYS A 94 -20.79 7.12 18.13
C LYS A 94 -21.13 7.17 16.64
N ILE A 95 -20.62 6.21 15.87
CA ILE A 95 -20.94 6.02 14.46
C ILE A 95 -20.72 4.56 14.06
N GLN A 96 -21.39 4.10 13.01
CA GLN A 96 -21.23 2.76 12.47
C GLN A 96 -19.85 2.57 11.81
N PRO A 97 -19.23 1.37 11.91
CA PRO A 97 -17.93 1.09 11.30
C PRO A 97 -17.88 1.27 9.77
N ASP A 98 -18.91 0.83 9.05
CA ASP A 98 -19.08 1.10 7.62
C ASP A 98 -20.13 2.21 7.43
N VAL A 99 -19.64 3.42 7.16
CA VAL A 99 -20.49 4.60 7.01
C VAL A 99 -21.24 4.67 5.69
N PHE A 100 -20.88 3.82 4.71
CA PHE A 100 -21.60 3.72 3.43
C PHE A 100 -22.84 2.84 3.55
N SER A 101 -22.90 2.00 4.59
CA SER A 101 -24.06 1.16 4.90
C SER A 101 -24.90 1.77 6.01
N MET A 102 -26.20 1.48 5.98
CA MET A 102 -27.10 1.86 7.08
C MET A 102 -26.67 1.20 8.39
N PRO A 103 -26.85 1.87 9.53
CA PRO A 103 -26.63 1.25 10.84
C PRO A 103 -27.51 0.01 11.01
N ASN A 104 -26.94 -1.05 11.57
CA ASN A 104 -27.65 -2.29 11.88
C ASN A 104 -27.07 -2.92 13.15
N GLU A 105 -27.90 -3.25 14.13
CA GLU A 105 -27.46 -3.71 15.46
C GLU A 105 -26.59 -4.99 15.43
N LEU A 106 -26.74 -5.84 14.41
CA LEU A 106 -26.02 -7.12 14.32
C LEU A 106 -24.71 -7.02 13.55
N ILE A 107 -24.68 -6.26 12.45
CA ILE A 107 -23.55 -6.28 11.49
C ILE A 107 -22.87 -4.93 11.27
N ASN A 108 -23.51 -3.82 11.67
CA ASN A 108 -22.98 -2.46 11.47
C ASN A 108 -23.46 -1.51 12.58
N ALA A 109 -23.38 -1.97 13.83
CA ALA A 109 -23.87 -1.22 14.97
C ALA A 109 -23.00 0.01 15.21
N GLN A 110 -23.59 1.09 15.71
CA GLN A 110 -22.80 2.27 16.05
C GLN A 110 -21.90 1.98 17.24
N VAL A 111 -20.60 2.24 17.08
CA VAL A 111 -19.59 2.06 18.12
C VAL A 111 -19.07 3.42 18.60
N PRO A 112 -18.61 3.54 19.86
CA PRO A 112 -17.95 4.74 20.36
C PRO A 112 -16.79 5.20 19.48
N CYS A 113 -16.68 6.51 19.27
CA CYS A 113 -15.60 7.12 18.49
C CYS A 113 -14.18 6.81 19.03
N LYS A 114 -14.07 6.51 20.33
CA LYS A 114 -12.82 6.05 20.96
C LYS A 114 -12.33 4.69 20.46
N ASP A 115 -13.22 3.86 19.92
CA ASP A 115 -12.89 2.51 19.46
C ASP A 115 -12.44 2.51 17.98
N PHE A 116 -12.54 3.65 17.29
CA PHE A 116 -12.03 3.80 15.93
C PHE A 116 -10.50 3.94 15.93
N PRO A 117 -9.81 3.34 14.95
CA PRO A 117 -8.37 3.48 14.83
C PRO A 117 -7.99 4.92 14.50
N ARG A 118 -6.90 5.38 15.11
CA ARG A 118 -6.25 6.66 14.84
C ARG A 118 -4.94 6.46 14.08
N MET A 119 -4.58 7.47 13.28
CA MET A 119 -3.32 7.47 12.54
C MET A 119 -2.18 7.78 13.49
N LYS A 120 -1.13 6.96 13.42
CA LYS A 120 0.11 7.13 14.18
C LYS A 120 1.12 7.90 13.33
N PHE A 121 1.16 9.21 13.51
CA PHE A 121 2.01 10.12 12.72
C PHE A 121 3.50 9.98 13.02
N GLU A 122 3.88 9.22 14.05
CA GLU A 122 5.29 8.89 14.34
C GLU A 122 5.96 8.14 13.18
N LYS A 123 5.18 7.53 12.28
CA LYS A 123 5.67 6.88 11.06
C LYS A 123 6.13 7.87 9.96
N TRP A 124 5.83 9.15 10.12
CA TRP A 124 6.30 10.24 9.25
C TRP A 124 7.38 11.10 9.91
N ALA A 125 7.80 10.76 11.13
CA ALA A 125 8.87 11.48 11.80
C ALA A 125 10.20 11.20 11.10
N ASP A 126 10.85 12.26 10.61
CA ASP A 126 12.21 12.19 10.06
C ASP A 126 13.19 11.77 11.16
N ARG A 127 13.92 10.69 10.92
CA ARG A 127 14.92 10.20 11.87
C ARG A 127 16.27 10.86 11.61
N GLU A 128 16.82 11.50 12.64
CA GLU A 128 18.21 11.95 12.64
C GLU A 128 19.19 10.78 12.87
N ILE A 129 18.72 9.73 13.55
CA ILE A 129 19.53 8.61 14.01
C ILE A 129 18.83 7.28 13.68
N CYS A 130 19.60 6.30 13.21
CA CYS A 130 19.17 4.92 13.00
C CYS A 130 19.94 3.96 13.92
N PHE A 131 19.30 2.83 14.25
CA PHE A 131 19.94 1.72 14.94
C PHE A 131 20.10 0.53 13.98
N ILE A 132 21.32 0.00 13.84
CA ILE A 132 21.62 -1.19 13.05
C ILE A 132 22.30 -2.20 13.99
N GLY A 133 21.53 -3.17 14.47
CA GLY A 133 21.98 -3.99 15.60
C GLY A 133 22.14 -3.13 16.84
N ASN A 134 23.35 -3.08 17.40
CA ASN A 134 23.68 -2.25 18.55
C ASN A 134 24.36 -0.92 18.15
N GLU A 135 24.62 -0.70 16.86
CA GLU A 135 25.27 0.53 16.40
C GLU A 135 24.26 1.65 16.16
N GLN A 136 24.60 2.83 16.66
CA GLN A 136 23.90 4.07 16.39
C GLN A 136 24.55 4.79 15.20
N LEU A 137 23.76 5.13 14.19
CA LEU A 137 24.24 5.75 12.97
C LEU A 137 23.51 7.06 12.69
N GLN A 138 24.26 8.14 12.48
CA GLN A 138 23.71 9.43 12.09
C GLN A 138 23.18 9.38 10.66
N ARG A 139 22.16 10.20 10.37
CA ARG A 139 21.58 10.32 9.02
C ARG A 139 22.66 10.57 7.96
N GLY A 140 22.54 9.89 6.83
CA GLY A 140 23.47 9.97 5.69
C GLY A 140 24.72 9.10 5.82
N HIS A 141 25.03 8.60 7.02
CA HIS A 141 26.17 7.69 7.21
C HIS A 141 25.80 6.27 6.80
N THR A 142 26.82 5.49 6.44
CA THR A 142 26.71 4.09 6.03
C THR A 142 27.64 3.23 6.87
N THR A 143 27.14 2.08 7.34
CA THR A 143 27.93 1.06 8.06
C THR A 143 27.75 -0.31 7.41
N ARG A 144 28.66 -1.24 7.68
CA ARG A 144 28.61 -2.63 7.18
C ARG A 144 27.99 -3.51 8.27
N LYS A 145 26.72 -3.90 8.09
CA LYS A 145 25.98 -4.73 9.05
C LYS A 145 26.52 -6.16 9.11
N SER A 146 26.98 -6.68 7.98
CA SER A 146 27.56 -8.01 7.83
C SER A 146 28.52 -8.03 6.63
N PRO A 147 29.34 -9.08 6.45
CA PRO A 147 30.37 -9.07 5.41
C PRO A 147 29.84 -8.77 4.00
N CYS A 148 28.59 -9.02 3.65
CA CYS A 148 28.05 -8.70 2.32
C CYS A 148 26.81 -7.80 2.33
N VAL A 149 26.53 -7.11 3.45
CA VAL A 149 25.41 -6.16 3.56
C VAL A 149 25.90 -4.83 4.13
N SER A 150 25.62 -3.74 3.42
CA SER A 150 25.79 -2.38 3.94
C SER A 150 24.44 -1.74 4.19
N CYS A 151 24.39 -0.85 5.18
CA CYS A 151 23.19 -0.15 5.58
C CYS A 151 23.47 1.33 5.70
N THR A 152 22.63 2.14 5.07
CA THR A 152 22.70 3.61 5.15
C THR A 152 21.54 4.10 6.01
N CYS A 153 21.82 5.03 6.93
CA CYS A 153 20.75 5.68 7.69
C CYS A 153 20.06 6.74 6.83
N THR A 154 18.76 6.59 6.61
CA THR A 154 17.92 7.51 5.84
C THR A 154 16.84 8.12 6.74
N ASN A 155 16.11 9.13 6.24
CA ASN A 155 14.98 9.74 6.97
C ASN A 155 13.95 8.69 7.44
N ASP A 156 13.68 7.68 6.61
CA ASP A 156 12.72 6.60 6.89
C ASP A 156 13.27 5.52 7.84
N GLY A 157 14.54 5.62 8.25
CA GLY A 157 15.27 4.58 8.99
C GLY A 157 16.39 3.92 8.17
N PRO A 158 16.97 2.81 8.66
CA PRO A 158 18.11 2.15 8.01
C PRO A 158 17.68 1.41 6.74
N LYS A 159 18.28 1.75 5.60
CA LYS A 159 18.10 1.03 4.33
C LYS A 159 19.33 0.18 4.05
N CYS A 160 19.16 -1.15 4.12
CA CYS A 160 20.22 -2.12 3.90
C CYS A 160 20.19 -2.68 2.48
N LYS A 161 21.35 -2.79 1.84
CA LYS A 161 21.53 -3.38 0.51
C LYS A 161 22.68 -4.37 0.53
N THR A 162 22.57 -5.38 -0.33
CA THR A 162 23.64 -6.34 -0.56
C THR A 162 24.80 -5.67 -1.30
N MET A 163 26.01 -5.85 -0.80
CA MET A 163 27.24 -5.41 -1.46
C MET A 163 27.67 -6.43 -2.50
N LEU A 164 28.18 -5.96 -3.63
CA LEU A 164 28.79 -6.82 -4.64
C LEU A 164 30.16 -7.32 -4.15
N VAL A 165 30.34 -8.63 -4.12
CA VAL A 165 31.61 -9.27 -3.76
C VAL A 165 32.40 -9.52 -5.03
N GLY A 166 33.41 -8.67 -5.29
CA GLY A 166 34.27 -8.83 -6.47
C GLY A 166 35.25 -10.01 -6.38
N ASN A 167 35.64 -10.41 -5.16
CA ASN A 167 36.57 -11.52 -4.94
C ASN A 167 36.26 -12.23 -3.61
N CYS A 168 35.85 -13.50 -3.71
CA CYS A 168 35.49 -14.32 -2.56
C CYS A 168 36.71 -14.77 -1.72
N GLU A 169 37.88 -14.92 -2.32
CA GLU A 169 39.11 -15.23 -1.56
C GLU A 169 39.50 -14.07 -0.64
N SER A 170 39.42 -12.84 -1.16
CA SER A 170 39.65 -11.63 -0.37
C SER A 170 38.64 -11.50 0.76
N LEU A 171 37.37 -11.82 0.51
CA LEU A 171 36.31 -11.79 1.52
C LEU A 171 36.62 -12.70 2.70
N ILE A 172 37.01 -13.96 2.45
CA ILE A 172 37.33 -14.92 3.52
C ILE A 172 38.65 -14.59 4.25
N LYS A 173 39.55 -13.85 3.61
CA LYS A 173 40.74 -13.32 4.31
C LYS A 173 40.42 -12.14 5.22
N GLN A 174 39.39 -11.36 4.89
CA GLN A 174 39.02 -10.14 5.63
C GLN A 174 38.03 -10.38 6.78
N PHE A 175 37.17 -11.39 6.67
CA PHE A 175 36.11 -11.67 7.64
C PHE A 175 36.23 -13.09 8.20
N LEU A 176 35.74 -13.27 9.43
CA LEU A 176 35.64 -14.60 10.04
C LEU A 176 34.71 -15.47 9.20
N PHE A 177 35.10 -16.73 9.00
CA PHE A 177 34.30 -17.67 8.19
C PHE A 177 32.89 -17.86 8.78
N THR A 178 32.75 -17.80 10.10
CA THR A 178 31.46 -17.84 10.82
C THR A 178 30.52 -16.71 10.42
N ASP A 179 31.04 -15.50 10.26
CA ASP A 179 30.23 -14.32 9.91
C ASP A 179 29.79 -14.37 8.45
N ILE A 180 30.64 -14.95 7.58
CA ILE A 180 30.35 -15.13 6.15
C ILE A 180 29.24 -16.16 5.94
N ILE A 181 29.24 -17.28 6.66
CA ILE A 181 28.22 -18.32 6.51
C ILE A 181 26.89 -17.96 7.18
N GLN A 182 26.86 -16.95 8.05
CA GLN A 182 25.61 -16.40 8.59
C GLN A 182 25.00 -15.32 7.67
N ASP A 183 25.78 -14.81 6.72
CA ASP A 183 25.34 -13.81 5.75
C ASP A 183 24.84 -14.46 4.46
N MET A 184 23.52 -14.49 4.27
CA MET A 184 22.89 -15.04 3.07
C MET A 184 23.36 -14.37 1.77
N ALA A 185 23.67 -13.07 1.79
CA ALA A 185 24.17 -12.38 0.61
C ALA A 185 25.59 -12.83 0.23
N CYS A 186 26.42 -13.13 1.23
CA CYS A 186 27.73 -13.75 1.00
C CYS A 186 27.59 -15.18 0.47
N ILE A 187 26.70 -15.98 1.06
CA ILE A 187 26.47 -17.37 0.66
C ILE A 187 26.06 -17.44 -0.82
N VAL A 188 25.14 -16.57 -1.24
CA VAL A 188 24.68 -16.52 -2.64
C VAL A 188 25.84 -16.17 -3.59
N GLN A 189 26.64 -15.15 -3.26
CA GLN A 189 27.70 -14.66 -4.15
C GLN A 189 28.96 -15.54 -4.16
N CYS A 190 29.28 -16.22 -3.04
CA CYS A 190 30.51 -16.99 -2.85
C CYS A 190 30.29 -18.48 -2.62
N SER A 191 29.14 -19.01 -3.05
CA SER A 191 28.69 -20.38 -2.78
C SER A 191 29.72 -21.47 -3.05
N LYS A 192 30.43 -21.41 -4.19
CA LYS A 192 31.45 -22.41 -4.57
C LYS A 192 32.58 -22.48 -3.54
N LEU A 193 33.17 -21.34 -3.21
CA LEU A 193 34.35 -21.26 -2.35
C LEU A 193 34.00 -21.56 -0.88
N ILE A 194 32.79 -21.19 -0.46
CA ILE A 194 32.26 -21.55 0.86
C ILE A 194 32.08 -23.07 0.98
N ARG A 195 31.53 -23.75 -0.04
CA ARG A 195 31.38 -25.21 -0.04
C ARG A 195 32.73 -25.93 0.02
N GLU A 196 33.70 -25.48 -0.77
CA GLU A 196 35.06 -26.06 -0.78
C GLU A 196 35.76 -25.96 0.57
N ARG A 197 35.51 -24.88 1.33
CA ARG A 197 36.10 -24.67 2.66
C ARG A 197 35.32 -25.38 3.77
N ALA A 198 34.00 -25.44 3.67
CA ALA A 198 33.14 -26.15 4.63
C ALA A 198 33.34 -27.67 4.57
N GLY A 199 33.63 -28.24 3.40
CA GLY A 199 33.96 -29.67 3.25
C GLY A 199 35.38 -30.05 3.68
N ARG A 200 36.19 -29.09 4.15
CA ARG A 200 37.58 -29.29 4.64
C ARG A 200 37.72 -29.14 6.17
N LEU A 201 36.63 -28.85 6.87
CA LEU A 201 36.51 -28.80 8.33
C LEU A 201 35.84 -30.09 8.81
#